data_AF-A0A645HF16-F1
#
_entry.id   AF-A0A645HF16-F1
#
_cell.length_a   1.000
_cell.length_b   1.000
_cell.length_c   1.000
_cell.angle_alpha   90.00
_cell.angle_beta   90.00
_cell.angle_gamma   90.00
#
_symmetry.space_group_name_H-M   'P 1'
#
loop_
_entity.id
_entity.type
_entity.pdbx_description
1 polymer ?
#
loop_
_entity_poly.entity_id
_entity_poly.type
_entity_poly.pdbx_seq_one_letter_code
_entity_poly.pdbx_strand_id
1 'polypeptide(L)' 'MGCQPPLDKDYSVEDVLQGAKSYFDKVFAPATIEEKQVVLKIRDLDLKCVAPGHGVILKEKLEDVLALYEKECAGTSEIR' A
#
# COMPACT_ATOMS: atom_id res chain seq x y z
N MET A 1 21.87 14.87 13.50
CA MET A 1 21.32 13.52 13.77
C MET A 1 20.12 13.34 12.85
N GLY A 2 20.17 12.42 11.90
CA GLY A 2 19.01 12.16 11.03
C GLY A 2 17.98 11.32 11.78
N CYS A 3 16.71 11.73 11.79
CA CYS A 3 15.64 10.85 12.25
C CYS A 3 15.63 9.62 11.36
N GLN A 4 15.76 8.43 11.95
CA GLN A 4 15.54 7.19 11.23
C GLN A 4 14.09 7.17 10.71
N PRO A 5 13.84 6.73 9.47
CA PRO A 5 12.48 6.59 8.97
C PRO A 5 11.69 5.62 9.86
N PRO A 6 10.41 5.91 10.12
CA PRO A 6 9.60 5.05 10.97
C PRO A 6 9.37 3.70 10.31
N LEU A 7 9.41 2.63 11.10
CA LEU A 7 9.16 1.26 10.63
C LEU A 7 7.72 0.88 10.96
N ASP A 8 7.10 0.07 10.12
CA ASP A 8 5.74 -0.40 10.29
C ASP A 8 5.52 -1.19 11.59
N LYS A 9 6.54 -1.91 12.08
CA LYS A 9 6.52 -2.66 13.34
C LYS A 9 6.19 -1.80 14.57
N ASP A 10 6.50 -0.50 14.52
CA ASP A 10 6.30 0.43 15.63
C ASP A 10 4.84 0.91 15.75
N TYR A 11 3.96 0.43 14.85
CA TYR A 11 2.54 0.78 14.79
C TYR A 11 1.66 -0.46 14.83
N SER A 12 0.39 -0.28 15.20
CA SER A 12 -0.60 -1.36 15.07
C SER A 12 -0.89 -1.66 13.60
N VAL A 13 -1.39 -2.87 13.29
CA VAL A 13 -1.79 -3.17 11.91
C VAL A 13 -2.94 -2.27 11.45
N GLU A 14 -3.85 -1.94 12.38
CA GLU A 14 -5.02 -1.10 12.14
C GLU A 14 -4.61 0.32 11.74
N ASP A 15 -3.64 0.92 12.43
CA ASP A 15 -3.14 2.26 12.12
C ASP A 15 -2.46 2.31 10.75
N VAL A 16 -1.65 1.29 10.43
CA VAL A 16 -0.96 1.19 9.14
C VAL A 16 -1.97 1.03 8.00
N LEU A 17 -2.95 0.15 8.16
CA LEU A 17 -4.01 -0.05 7.17
C LEU A 17 -4.91 1.17 7.01
N GLN A 18 -5.25 1.85 8.10
CA GLN A 18 -6.03 3.09 8.05
C GLN A 18 -5.29 4.21 7.31
N GLY A 19 -3.97 4.32 7.52
CA GLY A 19 -3.10 5.23 6.79
C GLY A 19 -3.02 4.88 5.30
N ALA A 20 -2.76 3.61 4.98
CA ALA A 20 -2.71 3.11 3.61
C ALA A 20 -4.02 3.35 2.86
N LYS A 21 -5.17 3.04 3.47
CA LYS A 21 -6.50 3.28 2.89
C LYS A 21 -6.78 4.75 2.65
N SER A 22 -6.48 5.61 3.63
CA SER A 22 -6.63 7.06 3.50
C SER A 22 -5.79 7.63 2.35
N TYR A 23 -4.55 7.13 2.18
CA TYR A 23 -3.70 7.52 1.06
C TYR A 23 -4.24 6.99 -0.27
N PHE A 24 -4.67 5.73 -0.30
CA PHE A 24 -5.28 5.12 -1.48
C PHE A 24 -6.45 5.99 -1.96
N ASP A 25 -7.43 6.27 -1.10
CA ASP A 25 -8.65 7.00 -1.47
C ASP A 25 -8.38 8.42 -1.97
N LYS A 26 -7.39 9.11 -1.39
CA LYS A 26 -7.11 10.52 -1.70
C LYS A 26 -6.14 10.72 -2.85
N VAL A 27 -5.22 9.78 -3.06
CA VAL A 27 -4.09 9.96 -3.98
C VAL A 27 -4.10 8.92 -5.10
N PHE A 28 -4.34 7.65 -4.78
CA PHE A 28 -4.21 6.56 -5.76
C PHE A 28 -5.53 6.13 -6.43
N ALA A 29 -6.67 6.36 -5.79
CA ALA A 29 -7.99 6.07 -6.33
C ALA A 29 -8.25 6.61 -7.75
N PRO A 30 -7.81 7.83 -8.13
CA PRO A 30 -7.99 8.34 -9.49
C PRO A 30 -7.02 7.76 -10.53
N ALA A 31 -6.10 6.88 -10.15
CA ALA A 31 -5.21 6.20 -11.09
C ALA A 31 -6.00 5.40 -12.13
N THR A 32 -5.45 5.30 -13.34
CA THR A 32 -6.01 4.53 -14.44
C THR A 32 -6.07 3.03 -14.11
N ILE A 33 -6.87 2.29 -14.88
CA ILE A 33 -6.94 0.82 -14.74
C ILE A 33 -5.55 0.21 -14.97
N GLU A 34 -4.81 0.68 -15.97
CA GLU A 34 -3.45 0.21 -16.29
C GLU A 34 -2.48 0.43 -15.12
N GLU A 35 -2.52 1.60 -14.48
CA GLU A 35 -1.71 1.89 -13.28
C GLU A 35 -2.12 1.01 -12.10
N LYS A 36 -3.41 0.74 -11.90
CA LYS A 36 -3.88 -0.17 -10.85
C LYS A 36 -3.45 -1.62 -11.09
N GLN A 37 -3.38 -2.07 -12.34
CA GLN A 37 -2.87 -3.39 -12.70
C GLN A 37 -1.38 -3.58 -12.35
N VAL A 38 -0.60 -2.50 -12.23
CA VAL A 38 0.80 -2.58 -11.77
C VAL A 38 0.88 -3.13 -10.35
N VAL A 39 -0.08 -2.80 -9.47
CA VAL A 39 -0.10 -3.32 -8.09
C VAL A 39 -0.21 -4.85 -8.08
N LEU A 40 -1.04 -5.41 -8.96
CA LEU A 40 -1.19 -6.87 -9.10
C LEU A 40 0.12 -7.52 -9.56
N LYS A 41 0.83 -6.89 -10.51
CA LYS A 41 2.12 -7.38 -11.02
C LYS A 41 3.24 -7.29 -9.99
N ILE A 42 3.21 -6.28 -9.12
CA ILE A 42 4.19 -6.11 -8.04
C ILE A 42 4.08 -7.25 -7.02
N ARG A 43 2.87 -7.78 -6.79
CA ARG A 43 2.65 -8.91 -5.88
C ARG A 43 3.30 -10.22 -6.33
N ASP A 44 3.45 -10.43 -7.64
CA ASP A 44 4.14 -11.62 -8.18
C ASP A 44 5.65 -11.66 -7.84
N LEU A 45 6.20 -10.58 -7.27
CA LEU A 45 7.60 -10.50 -6.86
C LEU A 45 7.77 -11.00 -5.41
N ASP A 46 8.93 -11.61 -5.10
CA ASP A 46 9.35 -11.93 -3.73
C ASP A 46 9.76 -10.66 -2.97
N LEU A 47 8.76 -9.88 -2.54
CA LEU A 47 8.97 -8.61 -1.85
C LEU A 47 9.27 -8.83 -0.37
N LYS A 48 10.44 -8.35 0.07
CA LYS A 48 10.86 -8.39 1.48
C LYS A 48 10.61 -7.08 2.22
N CYS A 49 10.43 -5.99 1.48
CA CYS A 49 10.33 -4.64 2.02
C CYS A 49 9.85 -3.66 0.95
N VAL A 50 9.07 -2.66 1.34
CA VAL A 50 8.74 -1.49 0.52
C VAL A 50 9.07 -0.23 1.32
N ALA A 51 9.88 0.65 0.75
CA ALA A 51 10.21 1.96 1.33
C ALA A 51 9.49 3.06 0.52
N PRO A 52 8.23 3.38 0.87
CA PRO A 52 7.44 4.34 0.13
C PRO A 52 7.96 5.78 0.34
N GLY A 53 7.56 6.70 -0.54
CA GLY A 53 7.86 8.13 -0.40
C GLY A 53 7.16 8.81 0.78
N HIS A 54 6.12 8.18 1.35
CA HIS A 54 5.36 8.68 2.48
C HIS A 54 5.05 7.57 3.49
N GLY A 55 5.05 7.91 4.78
CA GLY A 55 4.67 7.01 5.86
C GLY A 55 5.84 6.17 6.37
N VAL A 56 5.55 4.90 6.66
CA VAL A 56 6.48 3.96 7.26
C VAL A 56 7.13 3.05 6.22
N ILE A 57 8.32 2.56 6.51
CA ILE A 57 8.89 1.43 5.77
C ILE A 57 8.09 0.18 6.11
N LEU A 58 7.56 -0.48 5.08
CA LEU A 58 6.77 -1.70 5.20
C LEU A 58 7.67 -2.92 5.09
N LYS A 59 7.64 -3.76 6.12
CA LYS A 59 8.40 -5.01 6.21
C LYS A 59 7.61 -6.12 6.88
N GLU A 60 7.04 -5.86 8.05
CA GLU A 60 6.27 -6.85 8.81
C GLU A 60 4.79 -6.87 8.39
N LYS A 61 4.24 -5.71 8.01
CA LYS A 61 2.84 -5.49 7.62
C LYS A 61 2.68 -5.28 6.12
N LEU A 62 3.71 -5.63 5.34
CA LEU A 62 3.73 -5.43 3.89
C LEU A 62 2.60 -6.20 3.21
N GLU A 63 2.40 -7.46 3.58
CA GLU A 63 1.36 -8.32 3.00
C GLU A 63 -0.05 -7.78 3.26
N ASP A 64 -0.31 -7.25 4.47
CA ASP A 64 -1.60 -6.66 4.81
C ASP A 64 -1.90 -5.43 3.93
N VAL A 65 -0.89 -4.59 3.70
CA VAL A 65 -1.03 -3.40 2.85
C VAL A 65 -1.20 -3.77 1.38
N LEU A 66 -0.46 -4.77 0.87
CA LEU A 66 -0.62 -5.25 -0.51
C LEU A 66 -2.01 -5.85 -0.73
N ALA A 67 -2.50 -6.65 0.22
CA ALA A 67 -3.84 -7.23 0.16
C ALA A 67 -4.94 -6.13 0.16
N LEU A 68 -4.73 -5.05 0.91
CA LEU A 68 -5.62 -3.88 0.86
C LEU A 68 -5.64 -3.27 -0.54
N TYR A 69 -4.47 -2.95 -1.11
CA TYR A 69 -4.40 -2.36 -2.44
C TYR A 69 -5.00 -3.25 -3.53
N GLU A 70 -4.77 -4.56 -3.46
CA GLU A 70 -5.38 -5.52 -4.38
C GLU A 70 -6.91 -5.48 -4.31
N LYS A 71 -7.47 -5.58 -3.10
CA LYS A 71 -8.92 -5.54 -2.89
C LYS A 71 -9.53 -4.27 -3.48
N GLU A 72 -8.91 -3.13 -3.22
CA GLU A 72 -9.39 -1.83 -3.70
C GLU A 72 -9.26 -1.68 -5.22
N CYS A 73 -8.19 -2.21 -5.82
CA CYS A 73 -8.01 -2.21 -7.27
C CYS A 73 -8.99 -3.17 -7.97
N ALA A 74 -9.24 -4.35 -7.41
CA ALA A 74 -10.18 -5.33 -7.96
C ALA A 74 -11.63 -4.82 -7.94
N GLY A 75 -12.03 -4.16 -6.84
CA GLY A 75 -13.37 -3.60 -6.66
C GLY A 75 -13.71 -2.40 -7.56
N THR A 76 -12.74 -1.82 -8.29
CA THR A 76 -13.01 -0.74 -9.24
C THR A 76 -13.48 -1.26 -10.62
N SER A 77 -13.53 -2.57 -10.83
CA SER A 77 -13.84 -3.19 -12.13
C SER A 77 -15.34 -3.16 -12.53
N GLU A 78 -16.24 -2.64 -11.68
CA GLU A 78 -17.69 -2.69 -11.91
C GLU A 78 -18.37 -1.35 -12.24
N ILE A 79 -17.63 -0.24 -12.43
CA ILE A 79 -18.26 1.02 -12.83
C ILE A 79 -17.41 1.76 -13.86
N ARG A 80 -17.72 1.52 -15.14
CA ARG A 80 -17.90 2.54 -16.18
C ARG A 80 -18.39 1.93 -17.50
#